data_AF-A0A2D9ITY2-F1
#
_entry.id   AF-A0A2D9ITY2-F1
#
_cell.length_a   1.000
_cell.length_b   1.000
_cell.length_c   1.000
_cell.angle_alpha   90.00
_cell.angle_beta   90.00
_cell.angle_gamma   90.00
#
_symmetry.space_group_name_H-M   'P 1'
#
loop_
_entity.id
_entity.type
_entity.pdbx_description
1 polymer ?
#
loop_
_entity_poly.entity_id
_entity_poly.type
_entity_poly.pdbx_seq_one_letter_code
_entity_poly.pdbx_strand_id
1 'polypeptide(L)' 'MKHILLFTFIVIITSCNQWSDKDTLEFMEQCEKTKWEKEFCNCAIEKVKLQYNSFSEIAKNENHISEILIECIDENKTH' A
#
# COMPACT_ATOMS: atom_id res chain seq x y z
N MET A 1 -31.85 0.94 39.15
CA MET A 1 -31.61 1.54 37.81
C MET A 1 -30.17 1.27 37.44
N LYS A 2 -29.96 0.72 36.24
CA LYS A 2 -28.77 0.00 35.79
C LYS A 2 -27.70 1.01 35.37
N HIS A 3 -26.63 1.18 36.15
CA HIS A 3 -25.47 1.98 35.75
C HIS A 3 -24.68 1.20 34.70
N ILE A 4 -24.98 1.43 33.43
CA ILE A 4 -24.19 0.92 32.32
C ILE A 4 -22.99 1.86 32.15
N LEU A 5 -21.85 1.44 32.70
CA LEU A 5 -20.53 1.98 32.38
C LEU A 5 -20.28 1.73 30.89
N LEU A 6 -20.47 2.76 30.08
CA LEU A 6 -20.15 2.74 28.66
C LEU A 6 -18.63 2.87 28.51
N PHE A 7 -17.92 1.76 28.60
CA PHE A 7 -16.50 1.68 28.22
C PHE A 7 -16.41 1.77 26.69
N THR A 8 -16.32 2.99 26.16
CA THR A 8 -15.87 3.22 24.78
C THR A 8 -14.38 2.94 24.71
N PHE A 9 -14.04 1.68 24.43
CA PHE A 9 -12.69 1.26 24.07
C PHE A 9 -12.41 1.80 22.66
N ILE A 10 -11.88 3.02 22.57
CA ILE A 10 -11.37 3.56 21.31
C ILE A 10 -10.10 2.77 20.99
N VAL A 11 -10.25 1.73 20.18
CA VAL A 11 -9.11 1.06 19.55
C VAL A 11 -8.56 2.04 18.52
N ILE A 12 -7.61 2.85 18.95
CA ILE A 12 -6.73 3.56 18.02
C ILE A 12 -5.89 2.46 17.38
N ILE A 13 -6.33 1.95 16.23
CA ILE A 13 -5.47 1.22 15.30
C ILE A 13 -4.44 2.25 14.80
N THR A 14 -3.41 2.49 15.60
CA THR A 14 -2.17 3.06 15.07
C THR A 14 -1.70 2.06 14.03
N SER A 15 -1.75 2.44 12.76
CA SER A 15 -1.17 1.66 11.67
C SER A 15 0.33 1.51 11.98
N CYS A 16 0.68 0.43 12.67
CA CYS A 16 2.06 -0.02 12.71
C CYS A 16 2.43 -0.27 11.25
N ASN A 17 3.38 0.53 10.76
CA ASN A 17 3.96 0.43 9.42
C ASN A 17 4.17 -1.05 9.07
N GLN A 18 3.29 -1.55 8.22
CA GLN A 18 3.25 -2.97 7.87
C GLN A 18 4.41 -3.32 6.95
N TRP A 19 4.81 -2.36 6.12
CA TRP A 19 5.95 -2.44 5.25
C TRP A 19 7.24 -2.06 5.98
N SER A 20 8.24 -2.93 5.89
CA SER A 20 9.60 -2.60 6.31
C SER A 20 10.30 -1.69 5.28
N ASP A 21 11.40 -1.07 5.71
CA ASP A 21 12.30 -0.35 4.79
C ASP A 21 12.82 -1.28 3.69
N LYS A 22 13.05 -2.55 4.03
CA LYS A 22 13.46 -3.58 3.08
C LYS A 22 12.38 -3.85 2.04
N ASP A 23 11.13 -4.05 2.45
CA ASP A 23 10.01 -4.27 1.50
C ASP A 23 9.86 -3.06 0.56
N THR A 24 9.97 -1.86 1.12
CA THR A 24 9.89 -0.61 0.36
C THR A 24 11.00 -0.54 -0.69
N LEU A 25 12.24 -0.84 -0.28
CA LEU A 25 13.40 -0.80 -1.17
C LEU A 25 13.33 -1.87 -2.26
N GLU A 26 12.93 -3.10 -1.92
CA GLU A 26 12.76 -4.18 -2.90
C GLU A 26 11.69 -3.85 -3.94
N PHE A 27 10.55 -3.30 -3.52
CA PHE A 27 9.51 -2.87 -4.46
C PHE A 27 10.01 -1.77 -5.40
N MET A 28 10.66 -0.73 -4.85
CA MET A 28 11.17 0.39 -5.66
C MET A 28 12.24 -0.09 -6.65
N GLU A 29 13.16 -0.94 -6.22
CA GLU A 29 14.19 -1.50 -7.10
C GLU A 29 13.59 -2.30 -8.26
N GLN A 30 12.55 -3.09 -7.99
CA GLN A 30 11.85 -3.83 -9.04
C GLN A 30 11.07 -2.90 -9.97
N CYS A 31 10.40 -1.89 -9.42
CA CYS A 31 9.66 -0.93 -10.22
C CYS A 31 10.59 -0.14 -11.14
N GLU A 32 11.70 0.40 -10.64
CA GLU A 32 12.64 1.19 -11.45
C GLU A 32 13.30 0.36 -12.57
N LYS A 33 13.41 -0.96 -12.42
CA LYS A 33 13.88 -1.86 -13.49
C LYS A 33 12.93 -1.98 -14.68
N THR A 34 11.65 -1.65 -14.52
CA THR A 34 10.63 -1.81 -15.57
C THR A 34 10.61 -0.70 -16.62
N LYS A 35 11.51 0.30 -16.52
CA LYS A 35 11.55 1.53 -17.35
C LYS A 35 10.35 2.46 -17.19
N TRP A 36 9.48 2.21 -16.20
CA TRP A 36 8.47 3.19 -15.81
C TRP A 36 9.13 4.43 -15.20
N GLU A 37 8.44 5.57 -15.31
CA GLU A 37 8.89 6.81 -14.71
C GLU A 37 8.87 6.74 -13.18
N LYS A 38 9.67 7.59 -12.54
CA LYS A 38 9.76 7.62 -11.08
C LYS A 38 8.41 7.97 -10.44
N GLU A 39 7.65 8.86 -11.06
CA GLU A 39 6.30 9.25 -10.65
C GLU A 39 5.37 8.04 -10.62
N PHE A 40 5.44 7.16 -11.63
CA PHE A 40 4.67 5.92 -11.65
C PHE A 40 5.04 5.01 -10.47
N CYS A 41 6.33 4.81 -10.21
CA CYS A 41 6.78 3.96 -9.10
C CYS A 41 6.38 4.51 -7.73
N ASN A 42 6.40 5.83 -7.56
CA ASN A 42 5.91 6.49 -6.35
C ASN A 42 4.40 6.28 -6.17
N CYS A 43 3.61 6.43 -7.23
CA CYS A 43 2.17 6.13 -7.17
C CYS A 43 1.93 4.67 -6.79
N ALA A 44 2.64 3.75 -7.46
CA ALA A 44 2.43 2.33 -7.27
C ALA A 44 2.75 1.91 -5.83
N ILE A 45 3.85 2.40 -5.25
CA ILE A 45 4.23 2.05 -3.86
C ILE A 45 3.24 2.59 -2.83
N GLU A 46 2.70 3.79 -3.02
CA GLU A 46 1.70 4.36 -2.12
C GLU A 46 0.42 3.50 -2.13
N LYS A 47 -0.04 3.11 -3.31
CA LYS A 47 -1.28 2.31 -3.46
C LYS A 47 -1.10 0.86 -3.01
N VAL A 48 0.03 0.21 -3.31
CA VAL A 48 0.24 -1.18 -2.85
C VAL A 48 0.35 -1.27 -1.33
N LYS A 49 0.89 -0.24 -0.66
CA LYS A 49 0.95 -0.19 0.81
C LYS A 49 -0.43 -0.12 1.49
N LEU A 50 -1.46 0.30 0.75
CA LEU A 50 -2.84 0.32 1.25
C LEU A 50 -3.55 -1.02 1.11
N GLN A 51 -3.12 -1.86 0.16
CA GLN A 51 -3.78 -3.13 -0.17
C GLN A 51 -3.02 -4.35 0.35
N TYR A 52 -1.72 -4.21 0.60
CA TYR A 52 -0.83 -5.29 1.00
C TYR A 52 -0.03 -4.93 2.23
N ASN A 53 0.25 -5.94 3.04
CA ASN A 53 0.97 -5.81 4.29
C ASN A 53 2.49 -5.93 4.11
N SER A 54 2.96 -6.49 2.98
CA SER A 54 4.39 -6.62 2.65
C SER A 54 4.61 -6.79 1.15
N PHE A 55 5.85 -6.60 0.68
CA PHE A 55 6.19 -6.88 -0.72
C PHE A 55 5.97 -8.36 -1.07
N SER A 56 6.31 -9.27 -0.14
CA SER A 56 6.13 -10.71 -0.31
C SER A 56 4.67 -11.16 -0.44
N GLU A 57 3.73 -10.35 0.05
CA GLU A 57 2.30 -10.68 0.01
C GLU A 57 1.70 -10.44 -1.38
N ILE A 58 2.26 -9.50 -2.15
CA ILE A 58 1.81 -9.21 -3.53
C ILE A 58 1.85 -10.49 -4.37
N ALA A 59 2.94 -11.26 -4.28
CA ALA A 59 3.09 -12.52 -5.01
C ALA A 59 2.18 -13.65 -4.50
N LYS A 60 1.65 -13.53 -3.27
CA LYS A 60 0.73 -14.52 -2.69
C LYS A 60 -0.73 -14.18 -2.97
N ASN A 61 -1.01 -12.91 -3.26
CA ASN A 61 -2.33 -12.37 -3.45
C ASN A 61 -2.26 -11.30 -4.54
N GLU A 62 -2.10 -11.69 -5.80
CA GLU A 62 -1.97 -10.72 -6.91
C GLU A 62 -3.28 -9.98 -7.24
N ASN A 63 -4.35 -10.23 -6.48
CA ASN A 63 -5.64 -9.57 -6.68
C ASN A 63 -5.49 -8.07 -6.51
N HIS A 64 -5.97 -7.28 -7.47
CA HIS A 64 -5.88 -5.82 -7.48
C HIS A 64 -4.52 -5.22 -7.88
N ILE A 65 -3.45 -6.00 -8.05
CA ILE A 65 -2.17 -5.41 -8.49
C ILE A 65 -2.30 -4.76 -9.87
N SER A 66 -3.02 -5.40 -10.80
CA SER A 66 -3.25 -4.83 -12.13
C SER A 66 -4.10 -3.55 -12.08
N GLU A 67 -5.08 -3.48 -11.20
CA GLU A 67 -5.93 -2.28 -11.02
C GLU A 67 -5.09 -1.11 -10.49
N ILE A 68 -4.26 -1.36 -9.48
CA ILE A 68 -3.32 -0.36 -8.95
C ILE A 68 -2.40 0.18 -10.04
N LEU A 69 -1.84 -0.71 -10.88
CA LEU A 69 -0.95 -0.30 -11.96
C LEU A 69 -1.69 0.51 -13.03
N ILE A 70 -2.94 0.15 -13.37
CA ILE A 70 -3.77 0.92 -14.32
C ILE A 70 -4.06 2.32 -13.76
N GLU A 71 -4.44 2.43 -12.49
CA GLU A 71 -4.67 3.74 -11.85
C GLU A 71 -3.42 4.62 -11.94
N CYS A 72 -2.24 4.08 -11.65
CA CYS A 72 -0.98 4.84 -11.75
C CYS A 72 -0.59 5.20 -13.19
N ILE A 73 -0.94 4.37 -14.17
CA ILE A 73 -0.77 4.73 -15.59
C ILE A 73 -1.63 5.94 -15.94
N ASP A 74 -2.88 5.94 -15.50
CA ASP A 74 -3.81 7.02 -15.82
C ASP A 74 -3.47 8.32 -15.09
N GLU A 75 -3.02 8.24 -13.83
CA GLU A 75 -2.49 9.39 -13.07
C GLU A 75 -1.23 9.98 -13.71
N ASN A 76 -0.32 9.13 -14.22
CA ASN A 76 0.91 9.59 -14.90
C ASN A 76 0.60 10.27 -16.25
N LYS A 77 -0.37 9.80 -17.04
CA LYS A 77 -0.78 10.44 -18.31
C LYS A 77 -1.39 11.84 -18.15
N THR A 78 -1.87 12.18 -16.96
CA THR A 78 -2.46 13.49 -16.66
C THR A 78 -1.45 14.57 -16.24
N HIS A 79 -0.17 14.20 -16.10
CA HIS A 79 0.94 15.11 -15.81
C HIS A 79 1.74 15.45 -17.07
#